data_AF-A0A2S9FA54-F1
#
_entry.id   AF-A0A2S9FA54-F1
#
_cell.length_a   1.000
_cell.length_b   1.000
_cell.length_c   1.000
_cell.angle_alpha   90.00
_cell.angle_beta   90.00
_cell.angle_gamma   90.00
#
_symmetry.space_group_name_H-M   'P 1'
#
loop_
_entity.id
_entity.type
_entity.pdbx_description
1 polymer ?
#
loop_
_entity_poly.entity_id
_entity_poly.type
_entity_poly.pdbx_seq_one_letter_code
_entity_poly.pdbx_strand_id
1 'polypeptide(L)'
;MPAPLLPSGFDFTDPDIYAHRLPVAEFAELRRCAPLWWNEQAPDVGGFGDGGFWVVSKHRDVREVSLRSDVFSSAEKSVVPRYKVTGGGGQIEAGRASMIMMDDPEHTRLRKIVSRGFTPRAVERLRAELG
;
A
#
# COMPACT_ATOMS: atom_id res chain seq x y z
N MET A 1 0.99 14.73 22.29
CA MET A 1 2.19 13.92 21.99
C MET A 1 3.22 14.83 21.32
N PRO A 2 4.54 14.62 21.54
CA PRO A 2 5.54 15.44 20.86
C PRO A 2 5.49 15.22 19.34
N ALA A 3 5.74 16.27 18.56
CA ALA A 3 5.88 16.15 17.12
C ALA A 3 7.03 15.18 16.79
N PRO A 4 6.89 14.33 15.75
CA PRO A 4 7.94 13.40 15.37
C PRO A 4 9.18 14.16 14.89
N LEU A 5 10.36 13.67 15.27
CA LEU A 5 11.65 14.18 14.81
C LEU A 5 11.95 13.66 13.40
N LEU A 6 11.26 14.22 12.40
CA LEU A 6 11.50 13.93 10.99
C LEU A 6 12.08 15.18 10.29
N PRO A 7 12.91 14.99 9.23
CA PRO A 7 13.26 16.09 8.35
C PRO A 7 12.01 16.78 7.80
N SER A 8 12.10 18.10 7.58
CA SER A 8 11.01 18.84 6.92
C SER A 8 10.79 18.28 5.51
N GLY A 9 9.52 18.04 5.16
CA GLY A 9 9.15 17.45 3.87
C GLY A 9 9.50 15.96 3.71
N PHE A 10 9.80 15.24 4.80
CA PHE A 10 10.08 13.80 4.73
C PHE A 10 8.88 13.03 4.17
N ASP A 11 9.10 12.28 3.09
CA ASP A 11 8.09 11.47 2.42
C ASP A 11 8.45 9.99 2.52
N PHE A 12 7.62 9.21 3.24
CA PHE A 12 7.83 7.77 3.42
C PHE A 12 7.72 6.96 2.11
N THR A 13 7.29 7.58 1.01
CA THR A 13 7.19 6.95 -0.32
C THR A 13 8.24 7.47 -1.30
N ASP A 14 9.17 8.32 -0.87
CA ASP A 14 10.25 8.83 -1.71
C ASP A 14 11.16 7.69 -2.20
N PRO A 15 11.19 7.39 -3.52
CA PRO A 15 12.01 6.31 -4.05
C PRO A 15 13.50 6.48 -3.79
N ASP A 16 14.00 7.72 -3.65
CA ASP A 16 15.43 7.97 -3.42
C ASP A 16 15.87 7.47 -2.04
N ILE A 17 14.97 7.49 -1.05
CA ILE A 17 15.23 6.85 0.25
C ILE A 17 15.50 5.36 0.04
N TYR A 18 14.60 4.66 -0.67
CA TYR A 18 14.66 3.21 -0.89
C TYR A 18 15.78 2.78 -1.84
N ALA A 19 16.27 3.68 -2.69
CA ALA A 19 17.46 3.45 -3.50
C ALA A 19 18.74 3.31 -2.63
N HIS A 20 18.73 3.83 -1.40
CA HIS A 20 19.89 3.88 -0.53
C HIS A 20 19.73 3.12 0.79
N ARG A 21 18.53 3.09 1.37
CA ARG A 21 18.25 2.47 2.68
C ARG A 21 16.76 2.24 2.93
N LEU A 22 16.44 1.57 4.03
CA LEU A 22 15.10 1.54 4.58
C LEU A 22 14.95 2.64 5.66
N PRO A 23 13.82 3.37 5.73
CA PRO A 23 13.57 4.40 6.74
C PRO A 23 13.14 3.82 8.11
N VAL A 24 13.96 2.90 8.64
CA VAL A 24 13.63 2.14 9.86
C VAL A 24 13.54 3.04 11.10
N ALA A 25 14.44 4.01 11.22
CA ALA A 25 14.49 4.93 12.35
C ALA A 25 13.29 5.88 12.34
N GLU A 26 12.90 6.35 11.16
CA GLU A 26 11.76 7.25 10.96
C GLU A 26 10.44 6.55 11.26
N PHE A 27 10.29 5.29 10.84
CA PHE A 27 9.14 4.47 11.26
C PHE A 27 9.13 4.20 12.77
N ALA A 28 10.29 4.05 13.41
CA ALA A 28 10.38 3.87 14.86
C ALA A 28 9.94 5.12 15.62
N GLU A 29 10.31 6.30 15.11
CA GLU A 29 9.89 7.58 15.65
C GLU A 29 8.36 7.76 15.55
N LEU A 30 7.76 7.52 14.38
CA LEU A 30 6.30 7.56 14.24
C LEU A 30 5.60 6.62 15.23
N ARG A 31 6.07 5.37 15.34
CA ARG A 31 5.49 4.43 16.32
C ARG A 31 5.60 4.94 17.75
N ARG A 32 6.59 5.76 18.09
CA ARG A 32 6.81 6.25 19.44
C ARG A 32 5.92 7.45 19.77
N CYS A 33 5.75 8.40 18.85
CA CYS A 33 5.12 9.70 19.17
C CYS A 33 3.95 10.12 18.26
N ALA A 34 3.84 9.57 17.05
CA ALA A 34 2.79 9.93 16.08
C ALA A 34 2.42 8.70 15.21
N PRO A 35 1.74 7.69 15.78
CA PRO A 35 1.57 6.39 15.11
C PRO A 35 0.69 6.45 13.85
N LEU A 36 -0.21 7.44 13.80
CA LEU A 36 -0.93 7.89 12.62
C LEU A 36 -0.44 9.31 12.33
N TRP A 37 0.16 9.52 11.17
CA TRP A 37 0.76 10.81 10.80
C TRP A 37 0.41 11.17 9.37
N TRP A 38 0.06 12.44 9.14
CA TRP A 38 -0.20 12.96 7.81
C TRP A 38 1.13 13.24 7.11
N ASN A 39 1.42 12.49 6.06
CA ASN A 39 2.57 12.67 5.18
C ASN A 39 2.15 13.57 4.02
N GLU A 40 2.37 14.87 4.19
CA GLU A 40 2.06 15.87 3.16
C GLU A 40 2.90 15.65 1.89
N GLN A 41 2.28 15.86 0.73
CA GLN A 41 2.93 15.78 -0.58
C GLN A 41 2.49 16.94 -1.47
N ALA A 42 3.42 17.47 -2.27
CA ALA A 42 3.08 18.43 -3.31
C ALA A 42 2.18 17.79 -4.39
N PRO A 43 1.33 18.56 -5.10
CA PRO A 43 0.38 18.00 -6.07
C PRO A 43 1.00 17.20 -7.21
N ASP A 44 2.26 17.46 -7.54
CA ASP A 44 3.04 16.81 -8.59
C ASP A 44 3.87 15.62 -8.09
N VAL A 45 3.61 15.15 -6.87
CA VAL A 45 4.33 14.03 -6.24
C VAL A 45 3.43 12.79 -6.17
N GLY A 46 4.03 11.63 -6.43
CA GLY A 46 3.43 10.31 -6.22
C GLY A 46 2.29 9.89 -7.15
N GLY A 47 1.74 10.81 -7.94
CA GLY A 47 0.73 10.54 -8.98
C GLY A 47 -0.72 10.67 -8.52
N PHE A 48 -0.98 11.20 -7.31
CA PHE A 48 -2.34 11.28 -6.72
C PHE A 48 -2.91 12.70 -6.64
N GLY A 49 -2.06 13.72 -6.46
CA GLY A 49 -2.48 15.12 -6.47
C GLY A 49 -3.49 15.51 -5.38
N ASP A 50 -3.56 14.75 -4.29
CA ASP A 50 -4.53 14.89 -3.19
C ASP A 50 -3.93 15.49 -1.90
N GLY A 51 -2.67 15.93 -1.95
CA GLY A 51 -1.99 16.63 -0.86
C GLY A 51 -1.27 15.72 0.14
N GLY A 52 -1.34 14.39 -0.02
CA GLY A 52 -0.63 13.44 0.83
C GLY A 52 -1.49 12.27 1.32
N PHE A 53 -0.98 11.57 2.33
CA PHE A 53 -1.61 10.36 2.85
C PHE A 53 -1.34 10.14 4.34
N TRP A 54 -2.15 9.29 4.98
CA TRP A 54 -1.90 8.86 6.35
C TRP A 54 -0.88 7.71 6.39
N VAL A 55 0.22 7.89 7.12
CA VAL A 55 1.14 6.80 7.47
C VAL A 55 0.59 6.04 8.66
N VAL A 56 0.25 4.78 8.45
CA VAL A 56 -0.22 3.86 9.49
C VAL A 56 0.95 2.99 9.96
N SER A 57 1.57 3.36 11.10
CA SER A 57 2.86 2.78 11.50
C SER A 57 2.79 1.66 12.54
N LYS A 58 1.62 1.38 13.12
CA LYS A 58 1.40 0.32 14.11
C LYS A 58 0.71 -0.88 13.48
N HIS A 59 1.20 -2.08 13.80
CA HIS A 59 0.63 -3.35 13.34
C HIS A 59 -0.89 -3.47 13.60
N ARG A 60 -1.35 -3.07 14.79
CA ARG A 60 -2.78 -3.18 15.15
C ARG A 60 -3.66 -2.30 14.24
N ASP A 61 -3.18 -1.11 13.87
CA ASP A 61 -3.91 -0.15 13.06
C ASP A 61 -3.88 -0.60 11.58
N VAL A 62 -2.74 -1.14 11.11
CA VAL A 62 -2.66 -1.81 9.79
C VAL A 62 -3.66 -2.96 9.68
N ARG A 63 -3.74 -3.80 10.72
CA ARG A 63 -4.72 -4.90 10.78
C ARG A 63 -6.15 -4.40 10.75
N GLU A 64 -6.46 -3.32 11.46
CA GLU A 64 -7.80 -2.73 11.46
C GLU A 64 -8.17 -2.22 10.05
N VAL A 65 -7.29 -1.44 9.41
CA VAL A 65 -7.46 -0.97 8.03
C VAL A 65 -7.68 -2.15 7.08
N SER A 66 -6.86 -3.19 7.20
CA SER A 66 -6.91 -4.37 6.32
C SER A 66 -8.21 -5.19 6.47
N LEU A 67 -8.84 -5.17 7.64
CA LEU A 67 -10.06 -5.93 7.90
C LEU A 67 -11.34 -5.16 7.59
N ARG A 68 -11.25 -3.83 7.47
CA ARG A 68 -12.39 -2.96 7.18
C ARG A 68 -12.40 -2.52 5.71
N SER A 69 -12.41 -3.50 4.81
CA SER A 69 -12.51 -3.26 3.36
C SER A 69 -13.84 -2.62 2.94
N ASP A 70 -14.83 -2.61 3.83
CA ASP A 70 -16.07 -1.83 3.68
C ASP A 70 -15.85 -0.31 3.78
N VAL A 71 -14.71 0.11 4.33
CA VAL A 71 -14.35 1.53 4.51
C VAL A 71 -13.05 1.90 3.80
N PHE A 72 -12.06 1.01 3.80
CA PHE A 72 -10.77 1.23 3.15
C PHE A 72 -10.73 0.49 1.82
N SER A 73 -11.12 1.22 0.77
CA SER A 73 -11.19 0.74 -0.61
C SER A 73 -9.79 0.49 -1.20
N SER A 74 -9.63 -0.64 -1.89
CA SER A 74 -8.48 -0.92 -2.75
C SER A 74 -8.68 -0.41 -4.18
N ALA A 75 -9.93 -0.17 -4.58
CA ALA A 75 -10.30 0.23 -5.94
C ALA A 75 -10.36 1.76 -6.16
N GLU A 76 -10.62 2.56 -5.12
CA GLU A 76 -10.87 4.00 -5.26
C GLU A 76 -9.70 4.72 -5.94
N LYS A 77 -8.48 4.53 -5.40
CA LYS A 77 -7.25 5.11 -5.95
C LYS A 77 -6.26 4.04 -6.37
N SER A 78 -5.60 3.41 -5.40
CA SER A 78 -4.62 2.34 -5.64
C SER A 78 -4.14 1.72 -4.32
N VAL A 79 -3.69 0.47 -4.37
CA VAL A 79 -2.91 -0.18 -3.31
C VAL A 79 -1.40 0.11 -3.40
N VAL A 80 -0.94 0.70 -4.51
CA VAL A 80 0.45 1.12 -4.72
C VAL A 80 0.56 2.60 -4.34
N PRO A 81 1.41 2.98 -3.37
CA PRO A 81 1.42 4.34 -2.82
C PRO A 81 2.30 5.33 -3.60
N ARG A 82 2.97 4.89 -4.68
CA ARG A 82 3.89 5.73 -5.46
C ARG A 82 3.90 5.32 -6.93
N TYR A 83 3.63 6.28 -7.81
CA TYR A 83 3.81 6.15 -9.24
C TYR A 83 4.81 7.16 -9.76
N LYS A 84 5.42 6.84 -10.91
CA LYS A 84 6.13 7.86 -11.68
C LYS A 84 5.10 8.82 -12.25
N VAL A 85 5.32 10.12 -12.11
CA VAL A 85 4.45 11.12 -12.71
C VAL A 85 4.73 11.18 -14.21
N THR A 86 4.06 10.29 -14.93
CA THR A 86 3.92 10.32 -16.39
C THR A 86 2.50 10.76 -16.65
N GLY A 87 2.28 11.89 -17.32
CA GLY A 87 0.95 12.47 -17.48
C GLY A 87 -0.13 11.45 -17.87
N GLY A 88 -1.32 11.57 -17.27
CA GLY A 88 -2.53 10.88 -17.74
C GLY A 88 -3.02 9.65 -16.96
N GLY A 89 -2.63 9.43 -15.69
CA GLY A 89 -3.26 8.40 -14.81
C GLY A 89 -3.18 6.93 -15.29
N GLY A 90 -2.59 6.68 -16.46
CA GLY A 90 -2.71 5.41 -17.18
C GLY A 90 -2.15 4.21 -16.44
N GLN A 91 -1.15 4.40 -15.58
CA GLN A 91 -0.58 3.32 -14.77
C GLN A 91 -1.51 2.88 -13.62
N ILE A 92 -2.29 3.81 -13.07
CA ILE A 92 -3.32 3.51 -12.08
C ILE A 92 -4.46 2.76 -12.78
N GLU A 93 -4.94 3.30 -13.91
CA GLU A 93 -6.03 2.69 -14.68
C GLU A 93 -5.69 1.29 -15.20
N ALA A 94 -4.47 1.07 -15.70
CA ALA A 94 -4.02 -0.25 -16.13
C ALA A 94 -4.02 -1.28 -14.99
N GLY A 95 -3.79 -0.85 -13.75
CA GLY A 95 -3.79 -1.72 -12.57
C GLY A 95 -5.19 -2.19 -12.16
N ARG A 96 -6.25 -1.44 -12.50
CA ARG A 96 -7.64 -1.74 -12.08
C ARG A 96 -8.17 -3.09 -12.56
N ALA A 97 -7.57 -3.68 -13.60
CA ALA A 97 -7.93 -5.02 -14.07
C ALA A 97 -7.46 -6.16 -13.13
N SER A 98 -6.53 -5.90 -12.22
CA SER A 98 -6.01 -6.89 -11.27
C SER A 98 -6.95 -7.06 -10.07
N MET A 99 -7.13 -8.31 -9.61
CA MET A 99 -7.95 -8.62 -8.42
C MET A 99 -7.52 -7.84 -7.16
N ILE A 100 -6.24 -7.49 -7.04
CA ILE A 100 -5.71 -6.75 -5.87
C ILE A 100 -6.21 -5.30 -5.80
N MET A 101 -6.69 -4.76 -6.93
CA MET A 101 -7.20 -3.38 -7.06
C MET A 101 -8.73 -3.35 -7.13
N MET A 102 -9.39 -4.41 -6.68
CA MET A 102 -10.85 -4.54 -6.69
C MET A 102 -11.39 -4.52 -5.26
N ASP A 103 -12.60 -3.97 -5.11
CA ASP A 103 -13.41 -4.13 -3.90
C ASP A 103 -14.49 -5.20 -4.10
N ASP A 104 -15.24 -5.46 -3.04
CA ASP A 104 -16.41 -6.33 -3.11
C ASP A 104 -17.59 -5.64 -3.84
N PRO A 105 -18.42 -6.40 -4.59
CA PRO A 105 -18.46 -7.87 -4.66
C PRO A 105 -17.52 -8.53 -5.69
N GLU A 106 -16.91 -7.77 -6.61
CA GLU A 106 -16.08 -8.28 -7.70
C GLU A 106 -14.86 -9.05 -7.17
N HIS A 107 -14.15 -8.47 -6.19
CA HIS A 107 -13.01 -9.10 -5.53
C HIS A 107 -13.40 -10.45 -4.92
N THR A 108 -14.47 -10.50 -4.10
CA THR A 108 -14.97 -11.76 -3.52
C THR A 108 -15.30 -12.81 -4.59
N ARG A 109 -15.94 -12.41 -5.70
CA ARG A 109 -16.27 -13.34 -6.80
C ARG A 109 -14.99 -13.92 -7.42
N LEU A 110 -14.03 -13.07 -7.77
CA LEU A 110 -12.81 -13.48 -8.45
C LEU A 110 -11.91 -14.31 -7.51
N ARG A 111 -11.79 -13.90 -6.24
CA ARG A 111 -11.03 -14.62 -5.22
C ARG A 111 -11.54 -16.04 -5.00
N LYS A 112 -12.86 -16.27 -5.02
CA LYS A 112 -13.46 -17.61 -4.93
C LYS A 112 -13.05 -18.54 -6.08
N ILE A 113 -12.81 -17.99 -7.27
CA ILE A 113 -12.34 -18.75 -8.44
C ILE A 113 -10.84 -19.02 -8.30
N VAL A 114 -10.04 -17.97 -8.09
CA VAL A 114 -8.57 -18.05 -8.02
C VAL A 114 -8.10 -18.95 -6.87
N SER A 115 -8.76 -18.90 -5.70
CA SER A 115 -8.36 -19.67 -4.52
C SER A 115 -8.32 -21.20 -4.73
N ARG A 116 -9.04 -21.71 -5.74
CA ARG A 116 -9.02 -23.15 -6.09
C ARG A 116 -7.64 -23.62 -6.56
N GLY A 117 -6.86 -22.73 -7.17
CA GLY A 117 -5.48 -23.00 -7.59
C GLY A 117 -4.46 -23.01 -6.45
N PHE A 118 -4.82 -22.50 -5.27
CA PHE A 118 -3.92 -22.32 -4.12
C PHE A 118 -4.30 -23.23 -2.93
N THR A 119 -5.00 -24.33 -3.18
CA THR A 119 -5.24 -25.33 -2.13
C THR A 119 -3.94 -26.02 -1.72
N PRO A 120 -3.80 -26.55 -0.49
CA PRO A 120 -2.60 -27.26 -0.07
C PRO A 120 -2.17 -28.37 -1.05
N ARG A 121 -3.13 -29.11 -1.61
CA ARG A 121 -2.88 -30.16 -2.61
C ARG A 121 -2.36 -29.60 -3.94
N ALA A 122 -2.91 -28.47 -4.41
CA ALA A 122 -2.46 -27.84 -5.65
C ALA A 122 -1.03 -27.32 -5.51
N VAL A 123 -0.71 -26.69 -4.38
CA VAL A 123 0.66 -26.21 -4.08
C VAL A 123 1.65 -27.37 -3.94
N GLU A 124 1.29 -28.45 -3.25
CA GLU A 124 2.20 -29.59 -3.05
C GLU A 124 2.57 -30.29 -4.36
N ARG A 125 1.69 -30.29 -5.37
CA ARG A 125 2.02 -30.81 -6.71
C ARG A 125 3.19 -30.08 -7.36
N LEU A 126 3.38 -28.79 -7.08
CA LEU A 126 4.47 -27.99 -7.64
C LEU A 126 5.84 -28.41 -7.08
N ARG A 127 5.90 -29.08 -5.91
CA ARG A 127 7.16 -29.50 -5.29
C ARG A 127 7.99 -30.40 -6.19
N ALA A 128 7.33 -31.29 -6.94
CA ALA A 128 8.01 -32.22 -7.85
C ALA A 128 8.60 -31.54 -9.10
N GLU A 129 8.09 -30.38 -9.49
CA GLU A 129 8.56 -29.63 -10.66
C GLU A 129 9.61 -28.56 -10.31
N LEU A 130 9.63 -28.11 -9.04
CA LEU A 130 10.49 -27.02 -8.55
C LEU A 130 11.65 -27.48 -7.65
N GLY A 131 11.64 -28.73 -7.19
CA GLY A 131 12.69 -29.33 -6.36
C GLY A 131 13.70 -30.12 -7.18
#